data_AF-A0AAV6JQ11-F1
#
_entry.id   AF-A0AAV6JQ11-F1
#
_cell.length_a   1.000
_cell.length_b   1.000
_cell.length_c   1.000
_cell.angle_alpha   90.00
_cell.angle_beta   90.00
_cell.angle_gamma   90.00
#
_symmetry.space_group_name_H-M   'P 1'
#
loop_
_entity.id
_entity.type
_entity.pdbx_description
1 polymer ?
#
loop_
_entity_poly.entity_id
_entity_poly.type
_entity_poly.pdbx_seq_one_letter_code
_entity_poly.pdbx_strand_id
1 'polypeptide(L)'
;MKRPIEADEGSEKRSKKIKTEAETTSAEITEGRPADEMTEATSFVLTDENLLHEVLKRVDARSLATASCVNRKWHRTAKDERLWELICTRHWANAGCGGQQLRSVVLALGGFRRLHSLYLWQLSKPSTSNSNSAWPCLPAAVVPAKAGGGGGKTRWGKDEVTPVSSQDKNIFILAGQSNMAGEGGVINGTWDGVVPPECGSNPSVLRLAANLTWVPAAEPLHKDIGGVNAAIGVGPGMSFANSVLVRDPSLGVVGLVPCAYGGTKISQWGQGSFLYDQLVALASESAGPYTEKVREAQLGLGLANVKCVDAKGLELQPDNLHLSTPSEVQLGKMLAGSFLQNRPDPLTNN
;
A
#
# COMPACT_ATOMS: atom_id res chain seq x y z
N MET A 1 -24.81 -66.42 37.67
CA MET A 1 -25.15 -66.96 36.34
C MET A 1 -24.15 -66.40 35.32
N LYS A 2 -23.58 -67.31 34.52
CA LYS A 2 -22.78 -67.22 33.28
C LYS A 2 -22.05 -65.91 32.87
N ARG A 3 -20.71 -66.05 32.81
CA ARG A 3 -19.67 -65.50 31.89
C ARG A 3 -20.04 -65.64 30.37
N PRO A 4 -19.25 -65.19 29.36
CA PRO A 4 -18.25 -64.09 29.21
C PRO A 4 -18.06 -63.47 27.75
N ILE A 5 -17.08 -62.54 27.61
CA ILE A 5 -16.01 -62.37 26.55
C ILE A 5 -16.30 -61.93 25.07
N GLU A 6 -15.63 -60.81 24.72
CA GLU A 6 -14.82 -60.36 23.54
C GLU A 6 -15.29 -60.32 22.06
N ALA A 7 -15.07 -59.12 21.48
CA ALA A 7 -14.36 -58.71 20.25
C ALA A 7 -14.82 -59.08 18.81
N ASP A 8 -14.98 -58.01 18.00
CA ASP A 8 -14.27 -57.70 16.73
C ASP A 8 -15.07 -57.47 15.40
N GLU A 9 -14.57 -56.46 14.67
CA GLU A 9 -14.61 -56.08 13.24
C GLU A 9 -15.88 -56.04 12.33
N GLY A 10 -16.05 -54.88 11.65
CA GLY A 10 -16.04 -54.76 10.17
C GLY A 10 -17.36 -54.78 9.36
N SER A 11 -17.64 -53.68 8.63
CA SER A 11 -17.90 -53.62 7.16
C SER A 11 -18.90 -52.54 6.68
N GLU A 12 -18.53 -51.89 5.57
CA GLU A 12 -19.25 -50.86 4.80
C GLU A 12 -20.51 -51.38 4.08
N LYS A 13 -21.43 -50.46 3.69
CA LYS A 13 -22.07 -50.50 2.36
C LYS A 13 -22.70 -49.15 1.96
N ARG A 14 -22.26 -48.69 0.78
CA ARG A 14 -22.75 -47.59 -0.06
C ARG A 14 -23.96 -48.04 -0.90
N SER A 15 -24.94 -47.17 -1.17
CA SER A 15 -25.63 -47.11 -2.47
C SER A 15 -26.46 -45.83 -2.65
N LYS A 16 -26.46 -45.35 -3.90
CA LYS A 16 -26.88 -44.05 -4.43
C LYS A 16 -28.32 -44.12 -5.02
N LYS A 17 -28.77 -42.93 -5.49
CA LYS A 17 -29.54 -42.65 -6.73
C LYS A 17 -31.06 -42.44 -6.50
N ILE A 18 -31.83 -41.48 -7.06
CA ILE A 18 -31.72 -40.21 -7.84
C ILE A 18 -33.17 -39.88 -8.35
N LYS A 19 -33.52 -38.59 -8.58
CA LYS A 19 -34.56 -38.01 -9.50
C LYS A 19 -36.06 -38.28 -9.22
N THR A 20 -37.06 -37.43 -9.54
CA THR A 20 -37.32 -36.33 -10.53
C THR A 20 -38.56 -35.57 -10.00
N GLU A 21 -38.59 -34.24 -9.81
CA GLU A 21 -38.98 -33.12 -10.71
C GLU A 21 -40.38 -33.11 -11.36
N ALA A 22 -40.93 -31.88 -11.47
CA ALA A 22 -42.08 -31.34 -12.23
C ALA A 22 -43.45 -31.28 -11.49
N GLU A 23 -44.32 -30.27 -11.59
CA GLU A 23 -44.38 -29.03 -12.39
C GLU A 23 -45.49 -28.09 -11.86
N THR A 24 -45.55 -26.90 -12.47
CA THR A 24 -46.16 -25.60 -12.15
C THR A 24 -47.70 -25.46 -12.30
N THR A 25 -48.22 -24.28 -11.88
CA THR A 25 -49.47 -23.53 -12.27
C THR A 25 -50.60 -23.57 -11.20
N SER A 26 -51.38 -22.53 -10.83
CA SER A 26 -51.76 -21.20 -11.36
C SER A 26 -52.22 -20.25 -10.22
N ALA A 27 -52.36 -18.96 -10.52
CA ALA A 27 -52.63 -17.81 -9.65
C ALA A 27 -54.03 -17.70 -9.00
N GLU A 28 -54.12 -16.99 -7.86
CA GLU A 28 -55.22 -16.04 -7.56
C GLU A 28 -54.82 -15.01 -6.47
N ILE A 29 -55.45 -13.83 -6.55
CA ILE A 29 -55.07 -12.53 -5.97
C ILE A 29 -55.68 -12.33 -4.57
N THR A 30 -54.93 -11.74 -3.63
CA THR A 30 -55.55 -10.90 -2.59
C THR A 30 -54.58 -9.82 -2.12
N GLU A 31 -55.05 -8.58 -2.14
CA GLU A 31 -54.33 -7.36 -1.77
C GLU A 31 -53.82 -7.39 -0.33
N GLY A 32 -52.53 -7.07 -0.17
CA GLY A 32 -51.89 -6.84 1.12
C GLY A 32 -50.56 -6.16 0.89
N ARG A 33 -50.57 -4.82 0.91
CA ARG A 33 -49.39 -3.95 0.79
C ARG A 33 -48.36 -4.32 1.87
N PRO A 34 -47.12 -4.77 1.56
CA PRO A 34 -46.17 -5.10 2.61
C PRO A 34 -45.36 -3.84 2.97
N ALA A 35 -45.55 -3.36 4.20
CA ALA A 35 -44.58 -2.45 4.83
C ALA A 35 -43.25 -3.16 5.16
N ASP A 36 -43.19 -4.49 5.03
CA ASP A 36 -42.03 -5.33 5.36
C ASP A 36 -41.02 -5.52 4.22
N GLU A 37 -41.38 -5.29 2.95
CA GLU A 37 -40.38 -5.34 1.86
C GLU A 37 -39.45 -4.13 1.88
N MET A 38 -39.94 -2.96 2.33
CA MET A 38 -39.13 -1.76 2.48
C MET A 38 -38.12 -1.88 3.64
N THR A 39 -38.39 -2.67 4.68
CA THR A 39 -37.49 -2.80 5.84
C THR A 39 -36.32 -3.75 5.57
N GLU A 40 -36.54 -4.82 4.79
CA GLU A 40 -35.47 -5.75 4.41
C GLU A 40 -34.57 -5.19 3.30
N ALA A 41 -35.14 -4.53 2.30
CA ALA A 41 -34.38 -3.83 1.26
C ALA A 41 -33.56 -2.66 1.83
N THR A 42 -34.11 -1.89 2.78
CA THR A 42 -33.33 -0.84 3.46
C THR A 42 -32.25 -1.42 4.36
N SER A 43 -32.50 -2.53 5.05
CA SER A 43 -31.47 -3.23 5.84
C SER A 43 -30.30 -3.71 4.97
N PHE A 44 -30.57 -4.29 3.80
CA PHE A 44 -29.55 -4.69 2.82
C PHE A 44 -28.75 -3.49 2.29
N VAL A 45 -29.44 -2.40 1.96
CA VAL A 45 -28.82 -1.15 1.47
C VAL A 45 -27.89 -0.52 2.52
N LEU A 46 -28.27 -0.56 3.80
CA LEU A 46 -27.47 -0.02 4.92
C LEU A 46 -26.30 -0.96 5.31
N THR A 47 -26.33 -2.21 4.84
CA THR A 47 -25.31 -3.24 5.09
C THR A 47 -24.40 -3.54 3.89
N ASP A 48 -24.55 -2.85 2.76
CA ASP A 48 -23.55 -2.78 1.68
C ASP A 48 -22.59 -1.57 1.87
N GLU A 49 -21.27 -1.80 1.93
CA GLU A 49 -20.25 -0.75 2.11
C GLU A 49 -20.17 0.18 0.90
N ASN A 50 -20.36 -0.36 -0.30
CA ASN A 50 -20.27 0.40 -1.55
C ASN A 50 -21.46 1.35 -1.67
N LEU A 51 -22.65 0.88 -1.31
CA LEU A 51 -23.85 1.70 -1.35
C LEU A 51 -23.86 2.77 -0.25
N LEU A 52 -23.33 2.44 0.93
CA LEU A 52 -23.14 3.41 2.01
C LEU A 52 -22.17 4.53 1.61
N HIS A 53 -21.06 4.19 0.95
CA HIS A 53 -20.14 5.19 0.40
C HIS A 53 -20.81 6.09 -0.65
N GLU A 54 -21.61 5.50 -1.55
CA GLU A 54 -22.35 6.23 -2.59
C GLU A 54 -23.38 7.24 -2.04
N VAL A 55 -23.96 6.94 -0.88
CA VAL A 55 -24.83 7.87 -0.15
C VAL A 55 -23.99 8.94 0.56
N LEU A 56 -22.95 8.52 1.30
CA LEU A 56 -22.14 9.42 2.13
C LEU A 56 -21.29 10.40 1.31
N LYS A 57 -20.94 10.10 0.05
CA LYS A 57 -20.19 11.04 -0.80
C LYS A 57 -20.96 12.31 -1.16
N ARG A 58 -22.28 12.32 -0.96
CA ARG A 58 -23.16 13.46 -1.29
C ARG A 58 -23.38 14.40 -0.11
N VAL A 59 -23.13 13.93 1.12
CA VAL A 59 -23.41 14.68 2.34
C VAL A 59 -22.29 15.69 2.68
N ASP A 60 -22.57 16.63 3.56
CA ASP A 60 -21.58 17.59 4.08
C ASP A 60 -20.79 17.02 5.26
N ALA A 61 -19.73 17.71 5.68
CA ALA A 61 -18.85 17.26 6.76
C ALA A 61 -19.59 17.01 8.08
N ARG A 62 -20.58 17.84 8.40
CA ARG A 62 -21.35 17.71 9.64
C ARG A 62 -22.25 16.47 9.62
N SER A 63 -22.93 16.24 8.49
CA SER A 63 -23.74 15.03 8.31
C SER A 63 -22.86 13.77 8.28
N LEU A 64 -21.67 13.84 7.67
CA LEU A 64 -20.72 12.73 7.66
C LEU A 64 -20.22 12.37 9.07
N ALA A 65 -19.91 13.38 9.89
CA ALA A 65 -19.56 13.18 11.30
C ALA A 65 -20.73 12.58 12.11
N THR A 66 -21.95 13.03 11.86
CA THR A 66 -23.15 12.51 12.53
C THR A 66 -23.43 11.06 12.12
N ALA A 67 -23.28 10.75 10.83
CA ALA A 67 -23.40 9.42 10.26
C ALA A 67 -22.39 8.45 10.88
N SER A 68 -21.17 8.90 11.20
CA SER A 68 -20.15 8.06 11.84
C SER A 68 -20.59 7.46 13.18
N CYS A 69 -21.56 8.07 13.86
CA CYS A 69 -22.05 7.63 15.17
C CYS A 69 -23.15 6.54 15.10
N VAL A 70 -23.61 6.16 13.90
CA VAL A 70 -24.76 5.25 13.74
C VAL A 70 -24.41 3.81 14.14
N ASN A 71 -23.32 3.26 13.60
CA ASN A 71 -22.79 1.94 14.00
C ASN A 71 -21.31 1.82 13.57
N ARG A 72 -20.64 0.71 13.93
CA ARG A 72 -19.22 0.48 13.60
C ARG A 72 -18.92 0.54 12.10
N LYS A 73 -19.88 0.12 11.28
CA LYS A 73 -19.76 0.10 9.83
C LYS A 73 -19.73 1.53 9.28
N TRP A 74 -20.75 2.31 9.64
CA TRP A 74 -20.86 3.73 9.31
C TRP A 74 -19.67 4.55 9.82
N HIS A 75 -19.16 4.23 11.00
CA HIS A 75 -17.93 4.82 11.54
C HIS A 75 -16.70 4.55 10.66
N ARG A 76 -16.57 3.32 10.14
CA ARG A 76 -15.47 2.95 9.24
C ARG A 76 -15.61 3.65 7.89
N THR A 77 -16.80 3.62 7.28
CA THR A 77 -17.04 4.28 5.98
C THR A 77 -16.87 5.79 6.08
N ALA A 78 -17.35 6.43 7.17
CA ALA A 78 -17.16 7.86 7.40
C ALA A 78 -15.68 8.25 7.67
N LYS A 79 -14.81 7.28 7.94
CA LYS A 79 -13.35 7.44 8.00
C LYS A 79 -12.66 7.08 6.67
N ASP A 80 -13.36 7.06 5.56
CA ASP A 80 -12.72 6.98 4.25
C ASP A 80 -12.22 8.37 3.82
N GLU A 81 -10.92 8.50 3.54
CA GLU A 81 -10.29 9.76 3.12
C GLU A 81 -10.89 10.32 1.82
N ARG A 82 -11.44 9.47 0.94
CA ARG A 82 -12.07 9.90 -0.32
C ARG A 82 -13.31 10.77 -0.10
N LEU A 83 -14.09 10.47 0.95
CA LEU A 83 -15.26 11.27 1.31
C LEU A 83 -14.84 12.67 1.78
N TRP A 84 -13.75 12.74 2.56
CA TRP A 84 -13.23 14.00 3.07
C TRP A 84 -12.52 14.83 2.01
N GLU A 85 -11.87 14.19 1.05
CA GLU A 85 -11.32 14.86 -0.13
C GLU A 85 -12.41 15.53 -0.97
N LEU A 86 -13.51 14.82 -1.26
CA LEU A 86 -14.65 15.39 -1.96
C LEU A 86 -15.21 16.61 -1.23
N ILE A 87 -15.32 16.53 0.11
CA ILE A 87 -15.76 17.65 0.95
C ILE A 87 -14.78 18.83 0.85
N CYS A 88 -13.47 18.60 0.99
CA CYS A 88 -12.45 19.65 0.97
C CYS A 88 -12.34 20.32 -0.40
N THR A 89 -12.59 19.57 -1.48
CA THR A 89 -12.41 20.02 -2.87
C THR A 89 -13.72 20.47 -3.53
N ARG A 90 -14.87 20.32 -2.86
CA ARG A 90 -16.22 20.62 -3.40
C ARG A 90 -16.37 22.03 -3.99
N HIS A 91 -15.69 23.01 -3.40
CA HIS A 91 -15.73 24.42 -3.83
C HIS A 91 -14.49 24.83 -4.65
N TRP A 92 -13.53 23.93 -4.82
CA TRP A 92 -12.25 24.21 -5.48
C TRP A 92 -12.26 23.93 -6.99
N ALA A 93 -13.38 23.50 -7.56
CA ALA A 93 -13.53 23.23 -9.00
C ALA A 93 -13.21 24.43 -9.92
N ASN A 94 -13.17 25.65 -9.38
CA ASN A 94 -12.81 26.87 -10.12
C ASN A 94 -11.37 27.38 -9.85
N ALA A 95 -10.60 26.71 -8.98
CA ALA A 95 -9.21 27.05 -8.72
C ALA A 95 -8.33 26.12 -9.57
N GLY A 96 -7.77 26.64 -10.67
CA GLY A 96 -7.00 25.88 -11.67
C GLY A 96 -5.68 25.23 -11.20
N CYS A 97 -5.58 24.79 -9.95
CA CYS A 97 -4.52 23.92 -9.45
C CYS A 97 -4.90 22.46 -9.73
N GLY A 98 -3.99 21.70 -10.33
CA GLY A 98 -4.22 20.29 -10.63
C GLY A 98 -4.57 19.52 -9.36
N GLY A 99 -5.80 19.01 -9.25
CA GLY A 99 -6.30 18.36 -8.03
C GLY A 99 -5.43 17.21 -7.51
N GLN A 100 -4.60 16.62 -8.38
CA GLN A 100 -3.63 15.59 -8.02
C GLN A 100 -2.45 16.10 -7.18
N GLN A 101 -1.94 17.32 -7.43
CA GLN A 101 -0.85 17.89 -6.62
C GLN A 101 -1.32 18.21 -5.20
N LEU A 102 -2.53 18.75 -5.06
CA LEU A 102 -3.15 19.00 -3.76
C LEU A 102 -3.33 17.69 -2.98
N ARG A 103 -3.80 16.64 -3.67
CA ARG A 103 -4.00 15.32 -3.06
C ARG A 103 -2.71 14.76 -2.48
N SER A 104 -1.60 14.77 -3.23
CA SER A 104 -0.31 14.27 -2.76
C SER A 104 0.18 15.00 -1.51
N VAL A 105 0.10 16.34 -1.50
CA VAL A 105 0.52 17.16 -0.35
C VAL A 105 -0.35 16.91 0.88
N VAL A 106 -1.68 16.86 0.70
CA VAL A 106 -2.61 16.69 1.82
C VAL A 106 -2.49 15.29 2.44
N LEU A 107 -2.29 14.26 1.63
CA LEU A 107 -2.02 12.91 2.13
C LEU A 107 -0.70 12.86 2.92
N ALA A 108 0.36 13.49 2.44
CA ALA A 108 1.64 13.58 3.16
C ALA A 108 1.54 14.30 4.52
N LEU A 109 0.62 15.25 4.65
CA LEU A 109 0.38 16.00 5.90
C LEU A 109 -0.62 15.30 6.86
N GLY A 110 -1.05 14.08 6.54
CA GLY A 110 -1.90 13.25 7.40
C GLY A 110 -3.37 13.22 7.03
N GLY A 111 -3.71 13.52 5.76
CA GLY A 111 -5.02 13.25 5.17
C GLY A 111 -5.99 14.43 5.15
N PHE A 112 -7.01 14.31 4.30
CA PHE A 112 -8.08 15.29 4.11
C PHE A 112 -8.98 15.44 5.33
N ARG A 113 -9.16 14.38 6.12
CA ARG A 113 -9.83 14.49 7.43
C ARG A 113 -9.15 15.49 8.34
N ARG A 114 -7.83 15.40 8.44
CA ARG A 114 -7.01 16.24 9.30
C ARG A 114 -6.93 17.66 8.75
N LEU A 115 -6.83 17.80 7.43
CA LEU A 115 -6.95 19.09 6.75
C LEU A 115 -8.28 19.77 7.10
N HIS A 116 -9.38 19.03 6.99
CA HIS A 116 -10.71 19.56 7.26
C HIS A 116 -10.88 19.97 8.72
N SER A 117 -10.53 19.11 9.67
CA SER A 117 -10.74 19.37 11.10
C SER A 117 -9.88 20.51 11.63
N LEU A 118 -8.61 20.60 11.19
CA LEU A 118 -7.68 21.61 11.70
C LEU A 118 -7.84 22.97 11.02
N TYR A 119 -8.10 22.99 9.71
CA TYR A 119 -7.98 24.22 8.93
C TYR A 119 -9.31 24.66 8.31
N LEU A 120 -10.01 23.78 7.57
CA LEU A 120 -11.21 24.20 6.83
C LEU A 120 -12.44 24.40 7.73
N TRP A 121 -12.59 23.57 8.77
CA TRP A 121 -13.68 23.70 9.74
C TRP A 121 -13.66 25.05 10.45
N GLN A 122 -12.46 25.56 10.78
CA GLN A 122 -12.32 26.87 11.44
C GLN A 122 -12.75 28.03 10.53
N LEU A 123 -12.49 27.92 9.23
CA LEU A 123 -12.89 28.91 8.23
C LEU A 123 -14.40 28.89 7.93
N SER A 124 -15.08 27.80 8.27
CA SER A 124 -16.53 27.63 8.04
C SER A 124 -17.42 28.19 9.16
N LYS A 125 -16.82 28.62 10.29
CA LYS A 125 -17.55 29.28 11.38
C LYS A 125 -17.72 30.77 11.07
N PRO A 126 -18.94 31.34 11.14
CA PRO A 126 -19.09 32.79 11.09
C PRO A 126 -18.35 33.41 12.28
N SER A 127 -17.40 34.31 11.99
CA SER A 127 -16.60 35.00 12.99
C SER A 127 -17.48 35.75 13.99
N THR A 128 -17.61 35.23 15.21
CA THR A 128 -17.94 36.07 16.35
C THR A 128 -16.67 36.82 16.73
N SER A 129 -16.71 38.13 16.57
CA SER A 129 -15.64 39.05 16.95
C SER A 129 -15.25 38.85 18.42
N ASN A 130 -14.14 38.16 18.65
CA ASN A 130 -13.29 38.49 19.79
C ASN A 130 -11.84 38.07 19.53
N SER A 131 -11.00 39.08 19.61
CA SER A 131 -9.57 39.10 19.36
C SER A 131 -8.81 38.21 20.35
N ASN A 132 -8.10 37.19 19.84
CA ASN A 132 -6.77 36.77 20.27
C ASN A 132 -6.33 35.58 19.40
N SER A 133 -5.78 35.91 18.24
CA SER A 133 -5.22 34.97 17.28
C SER A 133 -3.84 34.48 17.75
N ALA A 134 -3.79 33.31 18.38
CA ALA A 134 -2.56 32.52 18.48
C ALA A 134 -2.56 31.46 17.38
N TRP A 135 -2.06 31.83 16.19
CA TRP A 135 -1.63 30.85 15.21
C TRP A 135 -0.37 30.16 15.78
N PRO A 136 -0.21 28.83 15.68
CA PRO A 136 1.11 28.25 15.87
C PRO A 136 1.95 28.67 14.68
N CYS A 137 2.82 29.67 14.89
CA CYS A 137 3.78 30.12 13.90
C CYS A 137 4.64 28.95 13.42
N LEU A 138 4.72 28.81 12.09
CA LEU A 138 5.78 28.05 11.41
C LEU A 138 7.16 28.55 11.94
N PRO A 139 8.16 27.68 12.15
CA PRO A 139 9.48 28.14 12.58
C PRO A 139 10.08 29.06 11.50
N ALA A 140 10.47 30.27 11.91
CA ALA A 140 11.03 31.29 11.05
C ALA A 140 12.37 30.84 10.42
N ALA A 141 12.54 31.13 9.14
CA ALA A 141 13.80 30.94 8.43
C ALA A 141 14.91 31.80 9.06
N VAL A 142 15.98 31.16 9.52
CA VAL A 142 17.16 31.82 10.08
C VAL A 142 17.91 32.52 8.95
N VAL A 143 17.93 33.84 8.96
CA VAL A 143 18.79 34.67 8.11
C VAL A 143 20.15 34.82 8.79
N PRO A 144 21.31 34.63 8.11
CA PRO A 144 22.60 34.81 8.76
C PRO A 144 22.96 36.30 8.83
N ALA A 145 23.28 36.76 10.04
CA ALA A 145 23.83 38.08 10.28
C ALA A 145 25.30 38.15 9.87
N LYS A 146 25.69 39.26 9.22
CA LYS A 146 27.07 39.59 8.86
C LYS A 146 27.59 40.68 9.80
N ALA A 147 28.70 40.43 10.50
CA ALA A 147 29.86 41.33 10.68
C ALA A 147 30.81 40.83 11.78
N GLY A 148 32.13 41.00 11.56
CA GLY A 148 33.15 41.05 12.61
C GLY A 148 34.41 40.26 12.30
N GLY A 149 35.45 40.94 11.81
CA GLY A 149 36.76 40.35 11.52
C GLY A 149 37.63 40.06 12.76
N GLY A 150 38.58 39.16 12.59
CA GLY A 150 39.64 38.84 13.57
C GLY A 150 40.34 37.54 13.19
N GLY A 151 41.61 37.63 12.77
CA GLY A 151 42.36 36.51 12.22
C GLY A 151 42.70 35.40 13.23
N GLY A 152 42.80 34.18 12.72
CA GLY A 152 43.31 33.02 13.44
C GLY A 152 43.09 31.73 12.66
N LYS A 153 44.15 31.22 12.00
CA LYS A 153 44.13 29.94 11.27
C LYS A 153 44.03 28.77 12.26
N THR A 154 42.96 27.98 12.17
CA THR A 154 43.05 26.53 12.49
C THR A 154 42.10 25.72 11.60
N ARG A 155 42.76 24.85 10.84
CA ARG A 155 42.29 23.79 9.93
C ARG A 155 41.34 22.81 10.62
N TRP A 156 40.11 22.69 10.11
CA TRP A 156 39.18 21.60 10.41
C TRP A 156 38.63 21.01 9.11
N GLY A 157 38.61 19.68 9.06
CA GLY A 157 38.30 18.87 7.88
C GLY A 157 36.92 19.16 7.35
N LYS A 158 36.85 19.24 6.03
CA LYS A 158 35.63 19.30 5.25
C LYS A 158 35.01 17.91 5.28
N ASP A 159 34.20 17.63 6.30
CA ASP A 159 33.23 16.54 6.21
C ASP A 159 32.18 17.01 5.20
N GLU A 160 32.48 16.77 3.93
CA GLU A 160 31.52 16.91 2.84
C GLU A 160 30.38 15.94 3.13
N VAL A 161 29.32 16.44 3.78
CA VAL A 161 27.97 15.97 3.48
C VAL A 161 27.72 16.36 2.02
N THR A 162 28.24 15.54 1.12
CA THR A 162 27.83 15.54 -0.27
C THR A 162 26.37 15.13 -0.25
N PRO A 163 25.42 15.98 -0.69
CA PRO A 163 24.11 15.46 -1.04
C PRO A 163 24.35 14.36 -2.06
N VAL A 164 23.94 13.13 -1.76
CA VAL A 164 24.05 11.98 -2.66
C VAL A 164 23.56 12.47 -4.02
N SER A 165 24.48 12.56 -4.98
CA SER A 165 24.26 13.31 -6.20
C SER A 165 23.08 12.75 -6.96
N SER A 166 22.50 13.57 -7.84
CA SER A 166 21.52 13.21 -8.86
C SER A 166 22.09 12.22 -9.90
N GLN A 167 22.65 11.09 -9.45
CA GLN A 167 22.96 9.98 -10.33
C GLN A 167 21.64 9.37 -10.80
N ASP A 168 21.59 9.09 -12.10
CA ASP A 168 20.54 8.29 -12.69
C ASP A 168 20.50 6.92 -11.99
N LYS A 169 19.32 6.55 -11.50
CA LYS A 169 19.10 5.32 -10.75
C LYS A 169 18.34 4.35 -11.62
N ASN A 170 18.68 3.07 -11.52
CA ASN A 170 17.86 2.01 -12.03
C ASN A 170 16.82 1.66 -10.96
N ILE A 171 15.57 2.05 -11.21
CA ILE A 171 14.50 2.01 -10.23
C ILE A 171 13.68 0.73 -10.40
N PHE A 172 13.45 0.04 -9.29
CA PHE A 172 12.67 -1.19 -9.21
C PHE A 172 11.54 -1.01 -8.20
N ILE A 173 10.32 -1.25 -8.65
CA ILE A 173 9.11 -1.20 -7.82
C ILE A 173 8.87 -2.59 -7.24
N LEU A 174 8.76 -2.66 -5.91
CA LEU A 174 8.52 -3.89 -5.15
C LEU A 174 7.06 -3.89 -4.69
N ALA A 175 6.17 -4.46 -5.51
CA ALA A 175 4.73 -4.48 -5.23
C ALA A 175 4.21 -5.91 -5.07
N GLY A 176 3.18 -6.07 -4.23
CA GLY A 176 2.60 -7.37 -3.91
C GLY A 176 2.07 -7.43 -2.49
N GLN A 177 2.06 -8.63 -1.92
CA GLN A 177 1.59 -8.91 -0.56
C GLN A 177 2.75 -9.26 0.40
N SER A 178 2.49 -10.01 1.47
CA SER A 178 3.45 -10.31 2.55
C SER A 178 4.79 -10.89 2.09
N ASN A 179 4.80 -11.88 1.19
CA ASN A 179 6.07 -12.43 0.66
C ASN A 179 6.88 -11.43 -0.20
N MET A 180 6.30 -10.34 -0.71
CA MET A 180 7.10 -9.25 -1.31
C MET A 180 7.48 -8.21 -0.26
N ALA A 181 6.60 -7.96 0.71
CA ALA A 181 6.88 -7.08 1.83
C ALA A 181 8.08 -7.58 2.66
N GLY A 182 8.17 -8.90 2.81
CA GLY A 182 9.16 -9.65 3.56
C GLY A 182 8.62 -10.08 4.91
N GLU A 183 8.50 -11.39 5.14
CA GLU A 183 8.24 -11.98 6.46
C GLU A 183 9.32 -12.98 6.87
N GLY A 184 10.41 -13.13 6.10
CA GLY A 184 11.50 -14.03 6.42
C GLY A 184 12.10 -13.74 7.80
N GLY A 185 12.12 -14.76 8.67
CA GLY A 185 12.63 -14.66 10.03
C GLY A 185 11.63 -14.09 11.03
N VAL A 186 10.38 -13.85 10.62
CA VAL A 186 9.30 -13.42 11.49
C VAL A 186 8.61 -14.64 12.11
N ILE A 187 8.86 -14.86 13.40
CA ILE A 187 8.23 -15.93 14.17
C ILE A 187 7.36 -15.30 15.26
N ASN A 188 6.10 -15.71 15.34
CA ASN A 188 5.12 -15.17 16.31
C ASN A 188 5.03 -13.62 16.26
N GLY A 189 5.11 -13.03 15.07
CA GLY A 189 5.03 -11.59 14.87
C GLY A 189 6.28 -10.81 15.31
N THR A 190 7.41 -11.49 15.52
CA THR A 190 8.69 -10.84 15.85
C THR A 190 9.76 -11.29 14.87
N TRP A 191 10.43 -10.32 14.23
CA TRP A 191 11.57 -10.59 13.37
C TRP A 191 12.81 -10.93 14.21
N ASP A 192 13.54 -11.97 13.83
CA ASP A 192 14.77 -12.43 14.48
C ASP A 192 15.96 -11.45 14.35
N GLY A 193 15.86 -10.46 13.45
CA GLY A 193 16.92 -9.48 13.18
C GLY A 193 18.08 -10.03 12.36
N VAL A 194 17.98 -11.26 11.84
CA VAL A 194 19.04 -11.92 11.07
C VAL A 194 18.97 -11.45 9.63
N VAL A 195 20.04 -10.80 9.17
CA VAL A 195 20.22 -10.38 7.78
C VAL A 195 21.28 -11.28 7.13
N PRO A 196 20.91 -12.12 6.15
CA PRO A 196 21.87 -12.92 5.39
C PRO A 196 22.90 -12.03 4.66
N PRO A 197 24.12 -12.52 4.41
CA PRO A 197 25.15 -11.76 3.70
C PRO A 197 24.69 -11.23 2.34
N GLU A 198 23.87 -12.00 1.61
CA GLU A 198 23.32 -11.60 0.31
C GLU A 198 22.32 -10.44 0.41
N CYS A 199 21.73 -10.23 1.57
CA CYS A 199 20.87 -9.08 1.88
C CYS A 199 21.62 -7.95 2.59
N GLY A 200 22.94 -8.04 2.72
CA GLY A 200 23.77 -7.03 3.36
C GLY A 200 23.66 -5.65 2.71
N SER A 201 23.85 -4.60 3.51
CA SER A 201 23.79 -3.22 3.02
C SER A 201 24.88 -2.96 1.96
N ASN A 202 24.52 -2.19 0.94
CA ASN A 202 25.37 -1.88 -0.19
C ASN A 202 25.24 -0.38 -0.52
N PRO A 203 26.33 0.39 -0.57
CA PRO A 203 26.28 1.84 -0.86
C PRO A 203 25.60 2.20 -2.19
N SER A 204 25.60 1.29 -3.17
CA SER A 204 24.96 1.48 -4.47
C SER A 204 23.49 1.07 -4.50
N VAL A 205 22.93 0.61 -3.37
CA VAL A 205 21.52 0.22 -3.26
C VAL A 205 20.81 1.19 -2.31
N LEU A 206 19.84 1.91 -2.86
CA LEU A 206 19.02 2.88 -2.16
C LEU A 206 17.58 2.38 -2.05
N ARG A 207 16.86 2.90 -1.06
CA ARG A 207 15.44 2.64 -0.82
C ARG A 207 14.70 3.96 -0.72
N LEU A 208 13.52 4.07 -1.34
CA LEU A 208 12.62 5.19 -1.12
C LEU A 208 11.89 4.99 0.21
N ALA A 209 12.18 5.85 1.19
CA ALA A 209 11.51 5.84 2.48
C ALA A 209 10.09 6.46 2.41
N ALA A 210 9.26 6.20 3.41
CA ALA A 210 7.87 6.68 3.45
C ALA A 210 7.73 8.21 3.40
N ASN A 211 8.78 8.94 3.78
CA ASN A 211 8.87 10.40 3.66
C ASN A 211 9.33 10.89 2.27
N LEU A 212 9.35 10.00 1.26
CA LEU A 212 9.80 10.25 -0.11
C LEU A 212 11.27 10.66 -0.23
N THR A 213 12.12 10.21 0.69
CA THR A 213 13.58 10.42 0.61
C THR A 213 14.31 9.13 0.29
N TRP A 214 15.33 9.22 -0.56
CA TRP A 214 16.22 8.11 -0.84
C TRP A 214 17.20 7.93 0.31
N VAL A 215 17.21 6.74 0.90
CA VAL A 215 18.11 6.35 1.99
C VAL A 215 18.88 5.08 1.60
N PRO A 216 20.05 4.80 2.19
CA PRO A 216 20.71 3.50 2.02
C PRO A 216 19.74 2.36 2.32
N ALA A 217 19.69 1.37 1.45
CA ALA A 217 18.79 0.23 1.62
C ALA A 217 19.31 -0.72 2.71
N ALA A 218 18.39 -1.16 3.56
CA ALA A 218 18.62 -2.17 4.59
C ALA A 218 17.29 -2.84 4.93
N GLU A 219 17.33 -4.14 5.23
CA GLU A 219 16.16 -4.86 5.73
C GLU A 219 15.71 -4.32 7.11
N PRO A 220 14.41 -4.39 7.44
CA PRO A 220 13.29 -4.78 6.56
C PRO A 220 12.88 -3.64 5.62
N LEU A 221 12.81 -3.92 4.30
CA LEU A 221 12.56 -2.88 3.28
C LEU A 221 11.17 -2.21 3.39
N HIS A 222 10.17 -2.89 3.93
CA HIS A 222 8.78 -2.38 4.01
C HIS A 222 8.39 -1.88 5.42
N LYS A 223 9.34 -1.70 6.34
CA LYS A 223 9.06 -1.37 7.76
C LYS A 223 8.20 -0.11 8.02
N ASP A 224 8.21 0.84 7.10
CA ASP A 224 7.50 2.14 7.17
C ASP A 224 6.35 2.25 6.15
N ILE A 225 6.10 1.19 5.38
CA ILE A 225 5.11 1.15 4.30
C ILE A 225 4.09 0.02 4.51
N GLY A 226 4.47 -1.03 5.25
CA GLY A 226 3.60 -2.13 5.65
C GLY A 226 2.46 -1.67 6.57
N GLY A 227 1.30 -2.32 6.44
CA GLY A 227 0.12 -2.01 7.23
C GLY A 227 0.38 -1.99 8.73
N VAL A 228 -0.40 -1.17 9.44
CA VAL A 228 -0.30 -0.99 10.89
C VAL A 228 -0.29 -2.36 11.60
N ASN A 229 0.82 -2.68 12.26
CA ASN A 229 1.07 -3.91 13.05
C ASN A 229 1.44 -5.19 12.27
N ALA A 230 1.85 -5.11 11.00
CA ALA A 230 2.48 -6.25 10.33
C ALA A 230 3.96 -6.35 10.74
N ALA A 231 4.38 -7.50 11.26
CA ALA A 231 5.78 -7.77 11.50
C ALA A 231 6.47 -8.01 10.14
N ILE A 232 7.47 -7.20 9.82
CA ILE A 232 8.20 -7.26 8.55
C ILE A 232 9.60 -7.79 8.83
N GLY A 233 10.02 -8.76 8.04
CA GLY A 233 11.36 -9.36 8.08
C GLY A 233 12.08 -9.22 6.74
N VAL A 234 12.89 -10.22 6.42
CA VAL A 234 13.61 -10.26 5.14
C VAL A 234 12.63 -10.51 4.00
N GLY A 235 12.75 -9.74 2.92
CA GLY A 235 12.08 -10.00 1.64
C GLY A 235 13.10 -10.25 0.52
N PRO A 236 12.66 -10.34 -0.75
CA PRO A 236 13.54 -10.68 -1.86
C PRO A 236 14.30 -9.46 -2.43
N GLY A 237 14.00 -8.25 -1.95
CA GLY A 237 14.46 -7.00 -2.56
C GLY A 237 15.96 -6.75 -2.43
N MET A 238 16.56 -6.95 -1.24
CA MET A 238 17.99 -6.75 -1.06
C MET A 238 18.82 -7.80 -1.79
N SER A 239 18.45 -9.08 -1.68
CA SER A 239 19.12 -10.18 -2.39
C SER A 239 19.01 -10.03 -3.90
N PHE A 240 17.87 -9.55 -4.42
CA PHE A 240 17.70 -9.16 -5.82
C PHE A 240 18.70 -8.06 -6.21
N ALA A 241 18.68 -6.92 -5.52
CA ALA A 241 19.51 -5.76 -5.87
C ALA A 241 21.01 -6.09 -5.86
N ASN A 242 21.48 -6.76 -4.81
CA ASN A 242 22.86 -7.20 -4.70
C ASN A 242 23.22 -8.22 -5.79
N SER A 243 22.35 -9.19 -6.08
CA SER A 243 22.60 -10.19 -7.13
C SER A 243 22.67 -9.55 -8.52
N VAL A 244 21.86 -8.53 -8.79
CA VAL A 244 21.92 -7.78 -10.05
C VAL A 244 23.25 -7.03 -10.14
N LEU A 245 23.65 -6.29 -9.11
CA LEU A 245 24.91 -5.51 -9.12
C LEU A 245 26.17 -6.36 -9.17
N VAL A 246 26.15 -7.54 -8.55
CA VAL A 246 27.27 -8.50 -8.63
C VAL A 246 27.45 -9.00 -10.07
N ARG A 247 26.36 -9.20 -10.80
CA ARG A 247 26.37 -9.76 -12.17
C ARG A 247 26.48 -8.69 -13.25
N ASP A 248 25.97 -7.49 -13.00
CA ASP A 248 26.05 -6.33 -13.87
C ASP A 248 26.35 -5.06 -13.06
N PRO A 249 27.63 -4.80 -12.74
CA PRO A 249 28.04 -3.58 -12.05
C PRO A 249 27.77 -2.30 -12.86
N SER A 250 27.60 -2.41 -14.18
CA SER A 250 27.36 -1.25 -15.05
C SER A 250 25.98 -0.64 -14.86
N LEU A 251 25.07 -1.35 -14.17
CA LEU A 251 23.78 -0.84 -13.75
C LEU A 251 23.91 0.36 -12.78
N GLY A 252 25.05 0.54 -12.12
CA GLY A 252 25.28 1.70 -11.26
C GLY A 252 24.41 1.68 -10.00
N VAL A 253 23.65 2.75 -9.74
CA VAL A 253 22.84 2.87 -8.52
C VAL A 253 21.48 2.20 -8.72
N VAL A 254 21.13 1.28 -7.82
CA VAL A 254 19.82 0.62 -7.76
C VAL A 254 18.93 1.35 -6.75
N GLY A 255 17.74 1.75 -7.17
CA GLY A 255 16.72 2.34 -6.31
C GLY A 255 15.54 1.39 -6.11
N LEU A 256 15.30 0.96 -4.87
CA LEU A 256 14.16 0.13 -4.49
C LEU A 256 13.00 0.98 -3.99
N VAL A 257 11.80 0.73 -4.52
CA VAL A 257 10.57 1.43 -4.16
C VAL A 257 9.62 0.41 -3.54
N PRO A 258 9.56 0.32 -2.20
CA PRO A 258 8.69 -0.62 -1.53
C PRO A 258 7.23 -0.16 -1.63
N CYS A 259 6.37 -1.01 -2.14
CA CYS A 259 4.94 -0.75 -2.34
C CYS A 259 4.07 -1.90 -1.83
N ALA A 260 4.63 -3.01 -1.37
CA ALA A 260 3.86 -4.20 -1.01
C ALA A 260 3.04 -4.01 0.28
N TYR A 261 1.87 -4.66 0.33
CA TYR A 261 0.95 -4.59 1.46
C TYR A 261 0.36 -5.97 1.78
N GLY A 262 0.68 -6.49 2.96
CA GLY A 262 0.28 -7.82 3.43
C GLY A 262 -1.24 -8.01 3.53
N GLY A 263 -1.71 -9.25 3.29
CA GLY A 263 -3.13 -9.62 3.41
C GLY A 263 -4.06 -9.04 2.32
N THR A 264 -3.51 -8.47 1.25
CA THR A 264 -4.30 -7.86 0.18
C THR A 264 -4.62 -8.86 -0.93
N LYS A 265 -5.84 -8.77 -1.47
CA LYS A 265 -6.28 -9.51 -2.67
C LYS A 265 -6.03 -8.68 -3.91
N ILE A 266 -5.85 -9.33 -5.07
CA ILE A 266 -5.67 -8.64 -6.35
C ILE A 266 -6.82 -7.67 -6.69
N SER A 267 -8.05 -7.95 -6.25
CA SER A 267 -9.20 -7.04 -6.42
C SER A 267 -9.02 -5.69 -5.71
N GLN A 268 -8.15 -5.62 -4.70
CA GLN A 268 -7.80 -4.39 -3.99
C GLN A 268 -6.68 -3.59 -4.68
N TRP A 269 -6.09 -4.14 -5.75
CA TRP A 269 -5.07 -3.52 -6.59
C TRP A 269 -5.61 -3.06 -7.95
N GLY A 270 -6.93 -3.09 -8.14
CA GLY A 270 -7.58 -2.59 -9.36
C GLY A 270 -7.35 -1.08 -9.55
N GLN A 271 -7.39 -0.61 -10.79
CA GLN A 271 -7.25 0.81 -11.11
C GLN A 271 -8.24 1.67 -10.31
N GLY A 272 -7.77 2.79 -9.75
CA GLY A 272 -8.57 3.68 -8.89
C GLY A 272 -8.80 3.16 -7.47
N SER A 273 -8.20 2.02 -7.10
CA SER A 273 -8.08 1.59 -5.71
C SER A 273 -6.98 2.35 -4.98
N PHE A 274 -7.06 2.42 -3.65
CA PHE A 274 -6.05 3.08 -2.84
C PHE A 274 -4.63 2.52 -3.07
N LEU A 275 -4.48 1.20 -3.15
CA LEU A 275 -3.18 0.54 -3.31
C LEU A 275 -2.59 0.79 -4.70
N TYR A 276 -3.44 0.76 -5.74
CA TYR A 276 -3.01 1.09 -7.10
C TYR A 276 -2.56 2.55 -7.21
N ASP A 277 -3.37 3.49 -6.70
CA ASP A 277 -3.05 4.92 -6.77
C ASP A 277 -1.77 5.24 -5.97
N GLN A 278 -1.58 4.59 -4.81
CA GLN A 278 -0.37 4.71 -4.00
C GLN A 278 0.86 4.19 -4.76
N LEU A 279 0.76 3.02 -5.40
CA LEU A 279 1.84 2.46 -6.22
C LEU A 279 2.21 3.40 -7.37
N VAL A 280 1.22 3.91 -8.11
CA VAL A 280 1.46 4.83 -9.23
C VAL A 280 2.08 6.14 -8.76
N ALA A 281 1.64 6.66 -7.60
CA ALA A 281 2.22 7.86 -7.00
C ALA A 281 3.69 7.63 -6.62
N LEU A 282 4.01 6.55 -5.91
CA LEU A 282 5.38 6.20 -5.51
C LEU A 282 6.27 5.91 -6.74
N ALA A 283 5.73 5.24 -7.75
CA ALA A 283 6.41 5.02 -9.02
C ALA A 283 6.72 6.34 -9.74
N SER A 284 5.78 7.29 -9.73
CA SER A 284 5.97 8.60 -10.36
C SER A 284 6.97 9.47 -9.61
N GLU A 285 6.89 9.50 -8.28
CA GLU A 285 7.83 10.22 -7.41
C GLU A 285 9.25 9.64 -7.49
N SER A 286 9.36 8.31 -7.56
CA SER A 286 10.67 7.65 -7.71
C SER A 286 11.27 7.85 -9.11
N ALA A 287 10.47 7.65 -10.16
CA ALA A 287 10.95 7.62 -11.53
C ALA A 287 11.11 9.02 -12.18
N GLY A 288 10.46 10.06 -11.67
CA GLY A 288 10.40 11.33 -12.40
C GLY A 288 9.46 11.21 -13.63
N PRO A 289 9.69 11.91 -14.76
CA PRO A 289 8.71 12.12 -15.84
C PRO A 289 8.34 10.87 -16.67
N TYR A 290 8.53 9.65 -16.14
CA TYR A 290 8.18 8.38 -16.79
C TYR A 290 6.76 7.88 -16.45
N THR A 291 5.94 8.71 -15.78
CA THR A 291 4.54 8.43 -15.44
C THR A 291 3.74 7.90 -16.64
N GLU A 292 3.88 8.50 -17.82
CA GLU A 292 3.10 8.08 -18.99
C GLU A 292 3.58 6.74 -19.57
N LYS A 293 4.89 6.43 -19.48
CA LYS A 293 5.46 5.14 -19.93
C LYS A 293 5.00 3.97 -19.05
N VAL A 294 4.92 4.19 -17.74
CA VAL A 294 4.39 3.18 -16.79
C VAL A 294 2.88 2.97 -17.04
N ARG A 295 2.13 4.05 -17.31
CA ARG A 295 0.71 4.00 -17.67
C ARG A 295 0.45 3.24 -18.98
N GLU A 296 1.26 3.49 -20.00
CA GLU A 296 1.14 2.86 -21.33
C GLU A 296 1.40 1.35 -21.27
N ALA A 297 2.46 0.93 -20.55
CA ALA A 297 2.79 -0.48 -20.36
C ALA A 297 1.70 -1.28 -19.63
N GLN A 298 0.88 -0.61 -18.79
CA GLN A 298 -0.22 -1.24 -18.05
C GLN A 298 -1.51 -1.40 -18.89
N LEU A 299 -1.69 -0.62 -19.95
CA LEU A 299 -2.94 -0.57 -20.74
C LEU A 299 -2.99 -1.56 -21.91
N GLY A 300 -1.88 -2.17 -22.31
CA GLY A 300 -1.79 -3.07 -23.47
C GLY A 300 -1.68 -4.55 -23.10
N LEU A 301 -2.74 -5.19 -22.58
CA LEU A 301 -2.66 -6.60 -22.13
C LEU A 301 -2.67 -7.62 -23.29
N GLY A 302 -1.48 -7.75 -23.86
CA GLY A 302 -0.85 -8.88 -24.55
C GLY A 302 0.67 -8.70 -24.37
N LEU A 303 1.13 -8.79 -23.12
CA LEU A 303 2.32 -8.04 -22.66
C LEU A 303 3.65 -8.74 -23.00
N ALA A 304 4.34 -8.20 -24.00
CA ALA A 304 5.80 -8.33 -24.09
C ALA A 304 6.44 -7.78 -22.79
N ASN A 305 7.55 -8.35 -22.35
CA ASN A 305 8.32 -7.97 -21.15
C ASN A 305 7.70 -8.33 -19.78
N VAL A 306 6.68 -9.21 -19.73
CA VAL A 306 6.25 -9.85 -18.47
C VAL A 306 6.88 -11.23 -18.34
N LYS A 307 7.49 -11.51 -17.19
CA LYS A 307 8.13 -12.79 -16.88
C LYS A 307 7.65 -13.29 -15.53
N CYS A 308 7.42 -14.61 -15.43
CA CYS A 308 7.07 -15.27 -14.19
C CYS A 308 8.29 -16.01 -13.63
N VAL A 309 8.49 -15.91 -12.32
CA VAL A 309 9.46 -16.71 -11.56
C VAL A 309 8.66 -17.57 -10.59
N ASP A 310 8.79 -18.89 -10.69
CA ASP A 310 8.06 -19.83 -9.85
C ASP A 310 8.78 -20.02 -8.51
N ALA A 311 8.09 -19.70 -7.41
CA ALA A 311 8.57 -19.89 -6.03
C ALA A 311 8.24 -21.28 -5.47
N LYS A 312 7.61 -22.16 -6.25
CA LYS A 312 7.23 -23.51 -5.81
C LYS A 312 8.46 -24.31 -5.37
N GLY A 313 8.32 -24.94 -4.20
CA GLY A 313 9.37 -25.78 -3.61
C GLY A 313 10.39 -25.01 -2.79
N LEU A 314 10.30 -23.68 -2.72
CA LEU A 314 11.00 -22.91 -1.72
C LEU A 314 10.44 -23.22 -0.33
N GLU A 315 11.32 -23.23 0.66
CA GLU A 315 11.00 -23.51 2.05
C GLU A 315 10.10 -22.41 2.63
N LEU A 316 9.07 -22.84 3.35
CA LEU A 316 8.15 -21.97 4.08
C LEU A 316 8.54 -21.94 5.56
N GLN A 317 8.12 -20.89 6.24
CA GLN A 317 8.16 -20.80 7.69
C GLN A 317 7.19 -21.81 8.34
N PRO A 318 7.26 -22.02 9.67
CA PRO A 318 6.40 -22.97 10.37
C PRO A 318 4.89 -22.73 10.20
N ASP A 319 4.48 -21.53 9.77
CA ASP A 319 3.09 -21.19 9.45
C ASP A 319 2.58 -21.80 8.13
N ASN A 320 3.47 -22.39 7.32
CA ASN A 320 3.20 -22.93 5.98
C ASN A 320 2.57 -21.90 5.01
N LEU A 321 2.86 -20.62 5.22
CA LEU A 321 2.31 -19.53 4.41
C LEU A 321 3.40 -18.61 3.87
N HIS A 322 4.34 -18.21 4.73
CA HIS A 322 5.38 -17.25 4.37
C HIS A 322 6.69 -17.93 4.02
N LEU A 323 7.46 -17.35 3.10
CA LEU A 323 8.79 -17.86 2.76
C LEU A 323 9.76 -17.70 3.95
N SER A 324 10.65 -18.68 4.12
CA SER A 324 11.77 -18.57 5.07
C SER A 324 12.80 -17.53 4.59
N THR A 325 13.64 -17.02 5.50
CA THR A 325 14.73 -16.10 5.12
C THR A 325 15.63 -16.66 4.00
N PRO A 326 16.09 -17.93 4.04
CA PRO A 326 16.83 -18.53 2.92
C PRO A 326 16.05 -18.55 1.60
N SER A 327 14.74 -18.83 1.66
CA SER A 327 13.87 -18.83 0.49
C SER A 327 13.70 -17.45 -0.13
N GLU A 328 13.58 -16.40 0.69
CA GLU A 328 13.53 -15.00 0.21
C GLU A 328 14.84 -14.60 -0.48
N VAL A 329 15.99 -15.04 0.06
CA VAL A 329 17.29 -14.88 -0.60
C VAL A 329 17.33 -15.60 -1.95
N GLN A 330 16.87 -16.85 -2.00
CA GLN A 330 16.83 -17.63 -3.23
C GLN A 330 15.89 -17.00 -4.26
N LEU A 331 14.71 -16.55 -3.85
CA LEU A 331 13.74 -15.88 -4.72
C LEU A 331 14.34 -14.60 -5.32
N GLY A 332 15.00 -13.76 -4.52
CA GLY A 332 15.67 -12.55 -5.04
C GLY A 332 16.76 -12.88 -6.07
N LYS A 333 17.55 -13.94 -5.85
CA LYS A 333 18.52 -14.44 -6.84
C LYS A 333 17.83 -14.90 -8.14
N MET A 334 16.69 -15.59 -8.04
CA MET A 334 15.89 -16.05 -9.20
C MET A 334 15.31 -14.87 -9.98
N LEU A 335 14.78 -13.86 -9.28
CA LEU A 335 14.29 -12.61 -9.88
C LEU A 335 15.41 -11.85 -10.61
N ALA A 336 16.60 -11.74 -10.01
CA ALA A 336 17.77 -11.14 -10.63
C ALA A 336 18.24 -11.95 -11.86
N GLY A 337 18.16 -13.28 -11.78
CA GLY A 337 18.27 -14.24 -12.88
C GLY A 337 17.44 -13.83 -14.08
N SER A 338 16.12 -13.78 -13.86
CA SER A 338 15.12 -13.49 -14.88
C SER A 338 15.28 -12.08 -15.46
N PHE A 339 15.48 -11.06 -14.62
CA PHE A 339 15.67 -9.67 -15.05
C PHE A 339 16.85 -9.53 -16.02
N LEU A 340 18.02 -10.05 -15.66
CA LEU A 340 19.22 -9.91 -16.47
C LEU A 340 19.16 -10.69 -17.79
N GLN A 341 18.41 -11.80 -17.85
CA GLN A 341 18.23 -12.57 -19.07
C GLN A 341 17.21 -11.95 -20.04
N ASN A 342 16.30 -11.12 -19.54
CA ASN A 342 15.15 -10.61 -20.30
C ASN A 342 15.12 -9.07 -20.30
N ARG A 343 16.27 -8.41 -20.14
CA ARG A 343 16.35 -6.96 -20.07
C ARG A 343 15.78 -6.37 -21.37
N PRO A 344 14.74 -5.52 -21.30
CA PRO A 344 14.26 -4.85 -22.49
C PRO A 344 15.40 -3.97 -23.04
N ASP A 345 15.57 -3.95 -24.36
CA ASP A 345 16.49 -3.00 -24.99
C ASP A 345 16.14 -1.59 -24.50
N PRO A 346 17.14 -0.75 -24.15
CA PRO A 346 16.87 0.63 -23.82
C PRO A 346 16.07 1.23 -24.97
N LEU A 347 14.86 1.71 -24.69
CA LEU A 347 13.96 2.30 -25.68
C LEU A 347 14.77 3.32 -26.50
N THR A 348 15.18 2.94 -27.70
CA THR A 348 15.75 3.86 -28.66
C THR A 348 14.61 4.79 -29.04
N ASN A 349 14.64 6.02 -28.51
CA ASN A 349 13.72 7.08 -28.94
C ASN A 349 13.96 7.29 -30.44
N ASN A 350 13.09 6.72 -31.27
CA ASN A 350 12.93 7.11 -32.67
C ASN A 350 11.80 8.12 -32.78
#